data_AF-A0A5B7D5S0-F1
#
_entry.id   AF-A0A5B7D5S0-F1
#
_cell.length_a   1.000
_cell.length_b   1.000
_cell.length_c   1.000
_cell.angle_alpha   90.00
_cell.angle_beta   90.00
_cell.angle_gamma   90.00
#
_symmetry.space_group_name_H-M   'P 1'
#
loop_
_entity.id
_entity.type
_entity.pdbx_description
1 polymer ?
#
loop_
_entity_poly.entity_id
_entity_poly.type
_entity_poly.pdbx_seq_one_letter_code
_entity_poly.pdbx_strand_id
1 'polypeptide(L)'
;MIIRVQSADGTKRVEVKPTDTTKTLYEKVHEICNLPSFDFTLTTSRDLKSEIASSNRKTLKGCKLNHGDMLFLHKLDTEGEAVRLIKSMVEEDEVDRILAKEDGRIPRKLNPQLCRHGSTNKCVHCIPLDPWDENYLKEHNIKHLSFTSYLQKLTSGVDKGKFVSLDDINCRIKAGCKDHPPWPKGICSKCQPSAITLNRQSYRHVDNVMFENPNLVERFLNYWRVTGHQRLGFLYGRYEPHLDVPLGIKATVVAVYEPPQEGTRDHIKLLPDPRKDLVDEIAKGLGLTCVGWIFTDLVPLDANNGTVRYLRHAGTYFLSAHEVITAAHLQHLHPNPCRLSPEGRFGSKFVTVIVTGDQNNQASDLFFV
;
A
#
# COMPACT_ATOMS: atom_id res chain seq x y z
N MET A 1 -42.32 10.81 -30.79
CA MET A 1 -41.38 9.82 -31.37
C MET A 1 -40.74 9.03 -30.25
N ILE A 2 -40.37 7.78 -30.52
CA ILE A 2 -39.78 6.89 -29.52
C ILE A 2 -38.30 6.74 -29.83
N ILE A 3 -37.43 7.02 -28.86
CA ILE A 3 -36.00 6.72 -28.92
C ILE A 3 -35.73 5.50 -28.03
N ARG A 4 -34.91 4.57 -28.50
CA ARG A 4 -34.47 3.41 -27.72
C ARG A 4 -33.14 3.74 -27.08
N VAL A 5 -33.01 3.56 -25.78
CA VAL A 5 -31.76 3.78 -25.04
C VAL A 5 -31.28 2.46 -24.48
N GLN A 6 -30.14 1.97 -24.95
CA GLN A 6 -29.49 0.77 -24.43
C GLN A 6 -28.59 1.15 -23.26
N SER A 7 -28.85 0.56 -22.10
CA SER A 7 -28.05 0.66 -20.87
C SER A 7 -27.58 -0.73 -20.43
N ALA A 8 -26.76 -0.81 -19.38
CA ALA A 8 -26.35 -2.09 -18.76
C ALA A 8 -27.55 -2.93 -18.29
N ASP A 9 -28.65 -2.28 -17.88
CA ASP A 9 -29.86 -2.92 -17.37
C ASP A 9 -30.86 -3.27 -18.50
N GLY A 10 -30.44 -3.16 -19.76
CA GLY A 10 -31.25 -3.44 -20.94
C GLY A 10 -31.67 -2.19 -21.72
N THR A 11 -32.57 -2.39 -22.69
CA THR A 11 -33.01 -1.32 -23.60
C THR A 11 -34.35 -0.76 -23.14
N LYS A 12 -34.38 0.55 -22.86
CA LYS A 12 -35.59 1.27 -22.47
C LYS A 12 -36.09 2.16 -23.61
N ARG A 13 -37.40 2.38 -23.69
CA ARG A 13 -38.04 3.24 -24.69
C ARG A 13 -38.37 4.59 -24.06
N VAL A 14 -37.95 5.67 -24.70
CA VAL A 14 -38.08 7.03 -24.21
C VAL A 14 -38.95 7.81 -25.18
N GLU A 15 -40.09 8.32 -24.69
CA GLU A 15 -41.03 9.10 -25.48
C GLU A 15 -40.66 10.59 -25.49
N VAL A 16 -40.36 11.11 -26.68
CA VAL A 16 -39.92 12.50 -26.89
C VAL A 16 -40.61 13.11 -28.11
N LYS A 17 -40.74 14.43 -28.16
CA LYS A 17 -41.19 15.14 -29.35
C LYS A 17 -39.98 15.52 -30.20
N PRO A 18 -40.07 15.57 -31.55
CA PRO A 18 -38.96 16.04 -32.39
C PRO A 18 -38.47 17.47 -32.08
N THR A 19 -39.36 18.28 -31.49
CA THR A 19 -39.08 19.64 -31.00
C THR A 19 -38.46 19.69 -29.61
N ASP A 20 -38.44 18.56 -28.87
CA ASP A 20 -37.79 18.49 -27.57
C ASP A 20 -36.29 18.78 -27.74
N THR A 21 -35.68 19.32 -26.69
CA THR A 21 -34.24 19.59 -26.65
C THR A 21 -33.46 18.35 -26.26
N THR A 22 -32.17 18.32 -26.59
CA THR A 22 -31.26 17.28 -26.09
C THR A 22 -31.22 17.26 -24.57
N LYS A 23 -31.33 18.40 -23.89
CA LYS A 23 -31.43 18.47 -22.41
C LYS A 23 -32.64 17.71 -21.86
N THR A 24 -33.82 17.92 -22.45
CA THR A 24 -35.05 17.22 -22.06
C THR A 24 -35.00 15.72 -22.35
N LEU A 25 -34.20 15.28 -23.34
CA LEU A 25 -33.91 13.86 -23.55
C LEU A 25 -33.07 13.29 -22.41
N TYR A 26 -32.03 14.00 -21.95
CA TYR A 26 -31.22 13.57 -20.81
C TYR A 26 -32.05 13.48 -19.51
N GLU A 27 -32.92 14.45 -19.24
CA GLU A 27 -33.84 14.42 -18.08
C GLU A 27 -34.75 13.18 -18.09
N LYS A 28 -35.39 12.90 -19.23
CA LYS A 28 -36.25 11.72 -19.38
C LYS A 28 -35.48 10.40 -19.29
N VAL A 29 -34.26 10.35 -19.83
CA VAL A 29 -33.40 9.18 -19.73
C VAL A 29 -32.99 8.93 -18.28
N HIS A 30 -32.64 9.97 -17.53
CA HIS A 30 -32.31 9.89 -16.12
C HIS A 30 -33.46 9.28 -15.31
N GLU A 31 -34.69 9.79 -15.50
CA GLU A 31 -35.89 9.28 -14.83
C GLU A 31 -36.21 7.83 -15.22
N ILE A 32 -36.28 7.52 -16.51
CA ILE A 32 -36.66 6.19 -17.02
C ILE A 32 -35.59 5.14 -16.67
N CYS A 33 -34.31 5.51 -16.70
CA CYS A 33 -33.22 4.63 -16.34
C CYS A 33 -32.98 4.54 -14.83
N ASN A 34 -33.67 5.34 -14.02
CA ASN A 34 -33.50 5.42 -12.57
C ASN A 34 -32.03 5.65 -12.17
N LEU A 35 -31.39 6.62 -12.83
CA LEU A 35 -29.97 6.91 -12.61
C LEU A 35 -29.80 7.73 -11.32
N PRO A 36 -28.70 7.52 -10.58
CA PRO A 36 -28.45 8.23 -9.32
C PRO A 36 -27.98 9.69 -9.53
N SER A 37 -27.46 10.01 -10.71
CA SER A 37 -26.97 11.34 -11.10
C SER A 37 -27.00 11.53 -12.61
N PHE A 38 -26.75 12.75 -13.07
CA PHE A 38 -26.59 13.10 -14.49
C PHE A 38 -25.19 12.81 -15.06
N ASP A 39 -24.37 12.02 -14.35
CA ASP A 39 -23.02 11.64 -14.78
C ASP A 39 -23.07 10.50 -15.80
N PHE A 40 -23.70 10.76 -16.95
CA PHE A 40 -23.76 9.85 -18.08
C PHE A 40 -23.77 10.61 -19.39
N THR A 41 -23.37 9.93 -20.46
CA THR A 41 -23.41 10.44 -21.83
C THR A 41 -24.25 9.53 -22.72
N LEU A 42 -24.82 10.12 -23.78
CA LEU A 42 -25.61 9.44 -24.79
C LEU A 42 -24.90 9.51 -26.15
N THR A 43 -24.70 8.37 -26.78
CA THR A 43 -24.01 8.24 -28.07
C THR A 43 -24.90 7.54 -29.09
N THR A 44 -24.73 7.87 -30.37
CA THR A 44 -25.44 7.17 -31.47
C THR A 44 -24.74 5.90 -31.93
N SER A 45 -23.52 5.66 -31.47
CA SER A 45 -22.71 4.47 -31.75
C SER A 45 -22.13 3.90 -30.46
N ARG A 46 -21.77 2.62 -30.47
CA ARG A 46 -21.15 1.93 -29.33
C ARG A 46 -19.73 2.43 -29.04
N ASP A 47 -19.13 3.16 -29.98
CA ASP A 47 -17.70 3.42 -30.04
C ASP A 47 -17.32 4.75 -29.35
N LEU A 48 -18.25 5.36 -28.59
CA LEU A 48 -18.13 6.65 -27.88
C LEU A 48 -17.80 7.89 -28.75
N LYS A 49 -17.56 7.72 -30.07
CA LYS A 49 -17.12 8.80 -30.98
C LYS A 49 -18.22 9.77 -31.43
N SER A 50 -19.49 9.40 -31.27
CA SER A 50 -20.64 10.18 -31.75
C SER A 50 -21.58 10.58 -30.62
N GLU A 51 -21.03 11.37 -29.69
CA GLU A 51 -21.73 11.89 -28.52
C GLU A 51 -22.79 12.95 -28.88
N ILE A 52 -23.93 12.88 -28.18
CA ILE A 52 -24.99 13.88 -28.22
C ILE A 52 -24.85 14.75 -26.98
N ALA A 53 -24.23 15.91 -27.12
CA ALA A 53 -24.10 16.87 -26.02
C ALA A 53 -25.46 17.35 -25.50
N SER A 54 -25.64 17.35 -24.18
CA SER A 54 -26.82 17.92 -23.53
C SER A 54 -26.86 19.44 -23.73
N SER A 55 -27.92 19.95 -24.34
CA SER A 55 -28.07 21.38 -24.65
C SER A 55 -29.53 21.82 -24.67
N ASN A 56 -29.79 23.01 -24.11
CA ASN A 56 -31.11 23.65 -24.18
C ASN A 56 -31.40 24.26 -25.55
N ARG A 57 -30.40 24.35 -26.44
CA ARG A 57 -30.51 25.02 -27.75
C ARG A 57 -30.66 24.05 -28.92
N LYS A 58 -30.17 22.81 -28.77
CA LYS A 58 -30.24 21.78 -29.83
C LYS A 58 -31.48 20.92 -29.65
N THR A 59 -32.31 20.87 -30.68
CA THR A 59 -33.49 19.98 -30.74
C THR A 59 -33.10 18.59 -31.24
N LEU A 60 -33.91 17.59 -30.90
CA LEU A 60 -33.66 16.21 -31.36
C LEU A 60 -33.68 16.09 -32.89
N LYS A 61 -34.59 16.83 -33.55
CA LYS A 61 -34.60 16.95 -35.01
C LYS A 61 -33.31 17.59 -35.56
N GLY A 62 -32.79 18.62 -34.88
CA GLY A 62 -31.51 19.25 -35.23
C GLY A 62 -30.30 18.33 -35.07
N CYS A 63 -30.38 17.35 -34.16
CA CYS A 63 -29.40 16.28 -33.97
C CYS A 63 -29.62 15.08 -34.91
N LYS A 64 -30.51 15.17 -35.90
CA LYS A 64 -30.85 14.11 -36.85
C LYS A 64 -31.36 12.81 -36.20
N LEU A 65 -31.96 12.90 -35.00
CA LEU A 65 -32.57 11.76 -34.34
C LEU A 65 -33.98 11.51 -34.85
N ASN A 66 -34.22 10.29 -35.33
CA ASN A 66 -35.48 9.84 -35.88
C ASN A 66 -36.20 8.87 -34.95
N HIS A 67 -37.48 8.62 -35.26
CA HIS A 67 -38.26 7.61 -34.54
C HIS A 67 -37.62 6.23 -34.69
N GLY A 68 -37.37 5.54 -33.57
CA GLY A 68 -36.81 4.20 -33.53
C GLY A 68 -35.29 4.14 -33.40
N ASP A 69 -34.60 5.29 -33.44
CA ASP A 69 -33.14 5.33 -33.28
C ASP A 69 -32.70 4.76 -31.93
N MET A 70 -31.52 4.14 -31.95
CA MET A 70 -30.90 3.55 -30.76
C MET A 70 -29.75 4.43 -30.28
N LEU A 71 -29.82 4.83 -29.02
CA LEU A 71 -28.75 5.50 -28.30
C LEU A 71 -28.14 4.56 -27.27
N PHE A 72 -26.85 4.71 -27.01
CA PHE A 72 -26.13 3.96 -26.00
C PHE A 72 -25.84 4.88 -24.83
N LEU A 73 -26.20 4.42 -23.62
CA LEU A 73 -25.95 5.14 -22.38
C LEU A 73 -24.65 4.66 -21.77
N HIS A 74 -23.73 5.59 -21.56
CA HIS A 74 -22.46 5.33 -20.88
C HIS A 74 -22.41 6.16 -19.60
N LYS A 75 -22.31 5.51 -18.44
CA LYS A 75 -22.07 6.21 -17.17
C LYS A 75 -20.65 6.78 -17.22
N LEU A 76 -20.49 8.06 -16.88
CA LEU A 76 -19.20 8.73 -16.77
C LEU A 76 -18.60 8.37 -15.42
N ASP A 77 -17.77 7.33 -15.41
CA ASP A 77 -17.03 6.90 -14.22
C ASP A 77 -15.75 7.75 -14.09
N THR A 78 -15.92 9.04 -13.77
CA THR A 78 -14.80 9.98 -13.63
C THR A 78 -13.83 9.56 -12.52
N GLU A 79 -14.34 8.92 -11.46
CA GLU A 79 -13.51 8.32 -10.40
C GLU A 79 -12.77 7.08 -10.93
N GLY A 80 -13.44 6.18 -11.67
CA GLY A 80 -12.80 5.02 -12.28
C GLY A 80 -11.74 5.36 -13.34
N GLU A 81 -11.95 6.41 -14.14
CA GLU A 81 -10.96 6.89 -15.11
C GLU A 81 -9.75 7.54 -14.42
N ALA A 82 -9.97 8.37 -13.39
CA ALA A 82 -8.91 8.96 -12.60
C ALA A 82 -8.06 7.88 -11.90
N VAL A 83 -8.69 6.87 -11.30
CA VAL A 83 -7.99 5.74 -10.68
C VAL A 83 -7.20 4.94 -11.71
N ARG A 84 -7.74 4.70 -12.92
CA ARG A 84 -6.99 4.02 -14.00
C ARG A 84 -5.76 4.80 -14.44
N LEU A 85 -5.87 6.12 -14.55
CA LEU A 85 -4.75 7.01 -14.87
C LEU A 85 -3.69 6.99 -13.77
N ILE A 86 -4.09 7.07 -12.50
CA ILE A 86 -3.17 6.95 -11.36
C ILE A 86 -2.42 5.63 -11.45
N LYS A 87 -3.15 4.51 -11.61
CA LYS A 87 -2.55 3.16 -11.72
C LYS A 87 -1.55 3.03 -12.86
N SER A 88 -1.75 3.69 -14.01
CA SER A 88 -0.80 3.63 -15.12
C SER A 88 0.42 4.53 -14.93
N MET A 89 0.37 5.50 -14.02
CA MET A 89 1.48 6.41 -13.71
C MET A 89 2.34 5.95 -12.53
N VAL A 90 1.90 4.96 -11.74
CA VAL A 90 2.69 4.44 -10.61
C VAL A 90 3.92 3.71 -11.12
N GLU A 91 5.10 4.24 -10.78
CA GLU A 91 6.36 3.51 -10.91
C GLU A 91 6.68 2.82 -9.58
N GLU A 92 6.57 1.49 -9.57
CA GLU A 92 6.93 0.66 -8.40
C GLU A 92 8.43 0.45 -8.31
N ASP A 93 8.92 0.18 -7.09
CA ASP A 93 10.33 0.01 -6.82
C ASP A 93 10.91 -1.16 -7.63
N GLU A 94 12.21 -1.12 -7.91
CA GLU A 94 12.90 -2.17 -8.66
C GLU A 94 12.66 -3.57 -8.08
N VAL A 95 12.72 -3.72 -6.75
CA VAL A 95 12.46 -4.99 -6.06
C VAL A 95 11.06 -5.52 -6.32
N ASP A 96 10.04 -4.66 -6.35
CA ASP A 96 8.66 -5.08 -6.59
C ASP A 96 8.48 -5.53 -8.04
N ARG A 97 9.12 -4.83 -8.98
CA ARG A 97 9.11 -5.19 -10.41
C ARG A 97 9.81 -6.52 -10.68
N ILE A 98 10.85 -6.84 -9.91
CA ILE A 98 11.53 -8.14 -9.95
C ILE A 98 10.59 -9.21 -9.41
N LEU A 99 10.12 -9.07 -8.17
CA LEU A 99 9.30 -10.07 -7.50
C LEU A 99 7.93 -10.28 -8.16
N ALA A 100 7.38 -9.27 -8.84
CA ALA A 100 6.13 -9.39 -9.61
C ALA A 100 6.24 -10.37 -10.80
N LYS A 101 7.45 -10.66 -11.27
CA LYS A 101 7.70 -11.63 -12.36
C LYS A 101 7.92 -13.05 -11.83
N GLU A 102 8.10 -13.23 -10.53
CA GLU A 102 8.34 -14.52 -9.90
C GLU A 102 7.02 -15.20 -9.52
N ASP A 103 6.90 -16.50 -9.82
CA ASP A 103 5.75 -17.33 -9.41
C ASP A 103 5.74 -17.60 -7.90
N GLY A 104 6.91 -17.53 -7.23
CA GLY A 104 7.05 -17.69 -5.79
C GLY A 104 6.72 -19.09 -5.24
N ARG A 105 6.25 -20.02 -6.08
CA ARG A 105 5.88 -21.36 -5.65
C ARG A 105 7.06 -22.11 -5.07
N ILE A 106 6.80 -22.78 -3.94
CA ILE A 106 7.81 -23.47 -3.15
C ILE A 106 7.95 -24.90 -3.68
N PRO A 107 9.11 -25.28 -4.26
CA PRO A 107 9.29 -26.61 -4.81
C PRO A 107 9.31 -27.67 -3.69
N ARG A 108 8.57 -28.77 -3.91
CA ARG A 108 8.60 -29.94 -3.02
C ARG A 108 9.36 -31.11 -3.64
N LYS A 109 10.09 -31.85 -2.81
CA LYS A 109 10.72 -33.12 -3.20
C LYS A 109 9.66 -34.23 -3.26
N LEU A 110 9.93 -35.24 -4.07
CA LEU A 110 9.08 -36.43 -4.18
C LEU A 110 9.09 -37.17 -2.83
N ASN A 111 7.92 -37.47 -2.29
CA ASN A 111 7.79 -38.18 -1.02
C ASN A 111 7.78 -39.70 -1.30
N PRO A 112 8.82 -40.47 -0.93
CA PRO A 112 8.90 -41.88 -1.29
C PRO A 112 7.77 -42.75 -0.71
N GLN A 113 7.12 -42.32 0.37
CA GLN A 113 6.07 -43.08 1.04
C GLN A 113 4.67 -42.76 0.49
N LEU A 114 4.44 -41.53 0.03
CA LEU A 114 3.11 -41.05 -0.38
C LEU A 114 2.97 -40.89 -1.90
N CYS A 115 4.07 -40.65 -2.63
CA CYS A 115 4.05 -40.51 -4.08
C CYS A 115 4.06 -41.88 -4.76
N ARG A 116 2.96 -42.22 -5.44
CA ARG A 116 2.84 -43.45 -6.26
C ARG A 116 2.96 -43.14 -7.76
N HIS A 117 4.01 -42.43 -8.14
CA HIS A 117 4.27 -42.05 -9.53
C HIS A 117 5.77 -41.93 -9.81
N GLY A 118 6.16 -42.00 -11.08
CA GLY A 118 7.54 -41.79 -11.51
C GLY A 118 8.01 -40.33 -11.38
N SER A 119 9.23 -40.04 -11.82
CA SER A 119 9.91 -38.74 -11.66
C SER A 119 9.28 -37.57 -12.44
N THR A 120 8.53 -37.84 -13.51
CA THR A 120 7.95 -36.83 -14.39
C THR A 120 6.57 -36.34 -13.96
N ASN A 121 5.78 -37.19 -13.31
CA ASN A 121 4.43 -36.88 -12.88
C ASN A 121 4.46 -36.22 -11.49
N LYS A 122 3.43 -35.41 -11.17
CA LYS A 122 3.26 -34.79 -9.86
C LYS A 122 1.91 -35.17 -9.25
N CYS A 123 1.88 -35.45 -7.95
CA CYS A 123 0.65 -35.64 -7.17
C CYS A 123 0.54 -34.58 -6.06
N VAL A 124 -0.57 -34.56 -5.34
CA VAL A 124 -0.86 -33.65 -4.22
C VAL A 124 0.23 -33.58 -3.14
N HIS A 125 1.11 -34.58 -3.04
CA HIS A 125 2.21 -34.62 -2.08
C HIS A 125 3.53 -34.01 -2.59
N CYS A 126 3.65 -33.73 -3.89
CA CYS A 126 4.87 -33.17 -4.49
C CYS A 126 4.62 -32.00 -5.47
N ILE A 127 3.38 -31.52 -5.66
CA ILE A 127 3.16 -30.27 -6.40
C ILE A 127 3.78 -29.11 -5.62
N PRO A 128 4.36 -28.09 -6.25
CA PRO A 128 4.86 -26.91 -5.54
C PRO A 128 3.78 -26.24 -4.68
N LEU A 129 4.12 -25.85 -3.46
CA LEU A 129 3.19 -25.15 -2.57
C LEU A 129 3.07 -23.68 -2.99
N ASP A 130 1.94 -23.07 -2.64
CA ASP A 130 1.77 -21.63 -2.79
C ASP A 130 2.65 -20.87 -1.78
N PRO A 131 3.11 -19.65 -2.09
CA PRO A 131 3.91 -18.82 -1.18
C PRO A 131 3.26 -18.56 0.19
N TRP A 132 1.92 -18.66 0.26
CA TRP A 132 1.11 -18.42 1.44
C TRP A 132 0.61 -19.69 2.14
N ASP A 133 1.23 -20.85 1.88
CA ASP A 133 0.91 -22.11 2.57
C ASP A 133 1.21 -22.01 4.08
N GLU A 134 0.17 -22.14 4.91
CA GLU A 134 0.31 -21.94 6.35
C GLU A 134 1.20 -22.97 7.05
N ASN A 135 1.26 -24.20 6.54
CA ASN A 135 2.06 -25.26 7.15
C ASN A 135 3.54 -24.99 6.90
N TYR A 136 3.89 -24.66 5.65
CA TYR A 136 5.26 -24.28 5.30
C TYR A 136 5.75 -23.11 6.14
N LEU A 137 4.94 -22.05 6.26
CA LEU A 137 5.31 -20.85 7.03
C LEU A 137 5.52 -21.17 8.51
N LYS A 138 4.65 -22.00 9.11
CA LYS A 138 4.80 -22.44 10.51
C LYS A 138 6.06 -23.28 10.71
N GLU A 139 6.32 -24.25 9.84
CA GLU A 139 7.51 -25.12 9.90
C GLU A 139 8.82 -24.32 9.80
N HIS A 140 8.82 -23.22 9.04
CA HIS A 140 9.99 -22.36 8.85
C HIS A 140 10.03 -21.14 9.78
N ASN A 141 9.17 -21.09 10.81
CA ASN A 141 9.07 -19.99 11.76
C ASN A 141 8.81 -18.59 11.13
N ILE A 142 8.12 -18.57 9.98
CA ILE A 142 7.76 -17.34 9.28
C ILE A 142 6.44 -16.82 9.87
N LYS A 143 6.52 -15.73 10.62
CA LYS A 143 5.38 -15.16 11.39
C LYS A 143 4.37 -14.36 10.56
N HIS A 144 4.79 -13.83 9.42
CA HIS A 144 3.98 -12.98 8.54
C HIS A 144 4.29 -13.30 7.08
N LEU A 145 3.29 -13.17 6.21
CA LEU A 145 3.51 -13.21 4.77
C LEU A 145 4.37 -12.02 4.34
N SER A 146 5.22 -12.21 3.33
CA SER A 146 5.74 -11.06 2.61
C SER A 146 4.60 -10.32 1.93
N PHE A 147 4.72 -9.01 1.78
CA PHE A 147 3.70 -8.20 1.12
C PHE A 147 3.42 -8.70 -0.30
N THR A 148 4.44 -9.08 -1.05
CA THR A 148 4.27 -9.65 -2.40
C THR A 148 3.47 -10.96 -2.38
N SER A 149 3.75 -11.88 -1.45
CA SER A 149 2.96 -13.10 -1.28
C SER A 149 1.51 -12.80 -0.92
N TYR A 150 1.27 -11.77 -0.10
CA TYR A 150 -0.09 -11.30 0.21
C TYR A 150 -0.80 -10.75 -1.03
N LEU A 151 -0.13 -9.95 -1.86
CA LEU A 151 -0.68 -9.45 -3.12
C LEU A 151 -1.05 -10.58 -4.08
N GLN A 152 -0.14 -11.57 -4.24
CA GLN A 152 -0.41 -12.73 -5.09
C GLN A 152 -1.57 -13.56 -4.54
N LYS A 153 -1.68 -13.73 -3.22
CA LYS A 153 -2.82 -14.41 -2.59
C LYS A 153 -4.15 -13.74 -2.93
N LEU A 154 -4.21 -12.41 -2.90
CA LEU A 154 -5.43 -11.65 -3.25
C LEU A 154 -5.77 -11.75 -4.74
N THR A 155 -4.76 -11.89 -5.60
CA THR A 155 -4.93 -11.84 -7.06
C THR A 155 -4.99 -13.21 -7.74
N SER A 156 -4.72 -14.31 -7.02
CA SER A 156 -4.69 -15.69 -7.54
C SER A 156 -6.06 -16.28 -7.91
N GLY A 157 -7.16 -15.60 -7.57
CA GLY A 157 -8.53 -16.03 -7.87
C GLY A 157 -8.90 -15.99 -9.36
N VAL A 158 -10.09 -16.49 -9.69
CA VAL A 158 -10.62 -16.57 -11.08
C VAL A 158 -10.62 -15.19 -11.76
N ASP A 159 -10.86 -14.13 -11.00
CA ASP A 159 -10.90 -12.75 -11.49
C ASP A 159 -9.52 -12.14 -11.73
N LYS A 160 -8.42 -12.86 -11.44
CA LYS A 160 -7.03 -12.40 -11.60
C LYS A 160 -6.77 -11.00 -11.03
N GLY A 161 -7.37 -10.70 -9.88
CA GLY A 161 -7.22 -9.40 -9.22
C GLY A 161 -8.05 -8.25 -9.81
N LYS A 162 -8.97 -8.50 -10.76
CA LYS A 162 -9.78 -7.45 -11.40
C LYS A 162 -10.56 -6.57 -10.42
N PHE A 163 -10.99 -7.13 -9.29
CA PHE A 163 -11.75 -6.44 -8.25
C PHE A 163 -10.93 -6.17 -6.97
N VAL A 164 -9.63 -6.47 -7.00
CA VAL A 164 -8.76 -6.21 -5.85
C VAL A 164 -8.43 -4.72 -5.83
N SER A 165 -8.85 -4.07 -4.74
CA SER A 165 -8.46 -2.71 -4.37
C SER A 165 -7.80 -2.77 -3.00
N LEU A 166 -6.62 -2.16 -2.88
CA LEU A 166 -5.96 -1.98 -1.59
C LEU A 166 -6.22 -0.56 -1.12
N ASP A 167 -7.18 -0.41 -0.23
CA ASP A 167 -7.57 0.89 0.30
C ASP A 167 -6.88 1.12 1.65
N ASP A 168 -6.22 2.27 1.80
CA ASP A 168 -5.71 2.68 3.11
C ASP A 168 -6.87 2.98 4.06
N ILE A 169 -6.66 2.67 5.36
CA ILE A 169 -7.64 2.97 6.39
C ILE A 169 -7.76 4.49 6.53
N ASN A 170 -8.89 5.05 6.08
CA ASN A 170 -9.17 6.47 6.19
C ASN A 170 -10.13 6.76 7.34
N CYS A 171 -9.60 7.33 8.42
CA CYS A 171 -10.35 7.71 9.61
C CYS A 171 -10.82 9.18 9.58
N ARG A 172 -10.64 9.89 8.45
CA ARG A 172 -11.10 11.28 8.30
C ARG A 172 -12.57 11.28 7.94
N ILE A 173 -13.26 12.35 8.32
CA ILE A 173 -14.64 12.60 7.89
C ILE A 173 -14.63 12.79 6.37
N LYS A 174 -15.49 12.04 5.67
CA LYS A 174 -15.61 12.16 4.21
C LYS A 174 -16.08 13.57 3.84
N ALA A 175 -15.32 14.24 2.97
CA ALA A 175 -15.68 15.55 2.46
C ALA A 175 -16.84 15.46 1.45
N GLY A 176 -17.57 16.55 1.24
CA GLY A 176 -18.57 16.65 0.17
C GLY A 176 -19.94 16.04 0.47
N CYS A 177 -20.26 15.77 1.75
CA CYS A 177 -21.60 15.33 2.12
C CYS A 177 -22.63 16.45 1.85
N LYS A 178 -23.65 16.16 1.04
CA LYS A 178 -24.69 17.12 0.65
C LYS A 178 -25.87 17.21 1.63
N ASP A 179 -25.93 16.28 2.59
CA ASP A 179 -27.06 16.12 3.52
C ASP A 179 -26.97 17.03 4.76
N HIS A 180 -25.84 17.73 4.96
CA HIS A 180 -25.63 18.63 6.10
C HIS A 180 -24.60 19.71 5.77
N PRO A 181 -24.54 20.82 6.54
CA PRO A 181 -23.47 21.81 6.43
C PRO A 181 -22.08 21.16 6.60
N PRO A 182 -21.02 21.69 5.96
CA PRO A 182 -19.69 21.11 6.05
C PRO A 182 -19.19 21.05 7.50
N TRP A 183 -18.39 20.03 7.81
CA TRP A 183 -17.69 19.91 9.08
C TRP A 183 -16.93 21.21 9.39
N PRO A 184 -16.98 21.76 10.63
CA PRO A 184 -17.49 21.18 11.87
C PRO A 184 -18.98 21.43 12.17
N LYS A 185 -19.75 22.03 11.25
CA LYS A 185 -21.14 22.46 11.52
C LYS A 185 -22.19 21.36 11.39
N GLY A 186 -21.83 20.21 10.81
CA GLY A 186 -22.72 19.07 10.66
C GLY A 186 -21.95 17.79 10.34
N ILE A 187 -22.53 16.65 10.74
CA ILE A 187 -22.03 15.30 10.46
C ILE A 187 -23.23 14.34 10.36
N CYS A 188 -23.13 13.31 9.53
CA CYS A 188 -24.13 12.25 9.43
C CYS A 188 -23.48 10.86 9.34
N SER A 189 -24.30 9.82 9.47
CA SER A 189 -23.84 8.42 9.43
C SER A 189 -23.17 8.01 8.11
N LYS A 190 -23.38 8.75 7.02
CA LYS A 190 -22.78 8.48 5.71
C LYS A 190 -21.37 9.03 5.56
N CYS A 191 -21.06 10.14 6.25
CA CYS A 191 -19.76 10.82 6.13
C CYS A 191 -18.84 10.58 7.33
N GLN A 192 -19.40 10.17 8.47
CA GLN A 192 -18.60 9.75 9.62
C GLN A 192 -17.78 8.49 9.26
N PRO A 193 -16.52 8.40 9.71
CA PRO A 193 -15.72 7.20 9.53
C PRO A 193 -16.34 6.04 10.31
N SER A 194 -16.24 4.83 9.76
CA SER A 194 -16.67 3.62 10.46
C SER A 194 -15.79 3.36 11.68
N ALA A 195 -16.36 2.72 12.71
CA ALA A 195 -15.59 2.24 13.84
C ALA A 195 -14.48 1.28 13.37
N ILE A 196 -13.29 1.41 13.95
CA ILE A 196 -12.10 0.67 13.54
C ILE A 196 -11.90 -0.51 14.50
N THR A 197 -11.74 -1.71 13.93
CA THR A 197 -11.30 -2.89 14.66
C THR A 197 -9.83 -3.14 14.35
N LEU A 198 -8.98 -3.03 15.37
CA LEU A 198 -7.54 -3.28 15.24
C LEU A 198 -7.27 -4.79 15.30
N ASN A 199 -7.06 -5.39 14.13
CA ASN A 199 -6.64 -6.79 14.02
C ASN A 199 -5.13 -6.90 13.83
N ARG A 200 -4.56 -8.05 14.21
CA ARG A 200 -3.16 -8.34 13.89
C ARG A 200 -2.98 -8.40 12.37
N GLN A 201 -2.05 -7.60 11.86
CA GLN A 201 -1.68 -7.61 10.44
C GLN A 201 -1.04 -8.97 10.07
N SER A 202 -1.46 -9.55 8.94
CA SER A 202 -1.06 -10.89 8.49
C SER A 202 0.15 -10.90 7.55
N TYR A 203 0.62 -9.73 7.15
CA TYR A 203 1.73 -9.52 6.23
C TYR A 203 2.63 -8.37 6.71
N ARG A 204 3.79 -8.23 6.09
CA ARG A 204 4.73 -7.10 6.28
C ARG A 204 5.40 -6.71 4.98
N HIS A 205 5.77 -5.44 4.84
CA HIS A 205 6.38 -4.90 3.62
C HIS A 205 7.85 -5.28 3.45
N VAL A 206 8.58 -5.46 4.57
CA VAL A 206 9.97 -5.89 4.60
C VAL A 206 10.11 -7.04 5.59
N ASP A 207 10.78 -8.11 5.17
CA ASP A 207 10.92 -9.35 5.93
C ASP A 207 12.22 -9.43 6.74
N ASN A 208 13.24 -8.69 6.30
CA ASN A 208 14.55 -8.68 6.91
C ASN A 208 15.26 -7.34 6.71
N VAL A 209 16.15 -6.97 7.62
CA VAL A 209 17.11 -5.87 7.41
C VAL A 209 18.48 -6.42 7.69
N MET A 210 19.41 -6.03 6.84
CA MET A 210 20.78 -6.50 6.84
C MET A 210 21.70 -5.30 6.73
N PHE A 211 22.65 -5.17 7.65
CA PHE A 211 23.72 -4.20 7.51
C PHE A 211 24.80 -4.80 6.61
N GLU A 212 25.16 -4.09 5.53
CA GLU A 212 26.19 -4.54 4.59
C GLU A 212 27.56 -4.66 5.27
N ASN A 213 27.82 -3.81 6.27
CA ASN A 213 29.03 -3.85 7.07
C ASN A 213 28.69 -3.69 8.57
N PRO A 214 29.07 -4.64 9.44
CA PRO A 214 28.88 -4.53 10.89
C PRO A 214 29.49 -3.25 11.50
N ASN A 215 30.55 -2.71 10.90
CA ASN A 215 31.19 -1.46 11.35
C ASN A 215 30.25 -0.25 11.30
N LEU A 216 29.17 -0.28 10.52
CA LEU A 216 28.17 0.79 10.48
C LEU A 216 27.49 0.96 11.84
N VAL A 217 27.07 -0.16 12.43
CA VAL A 217 26.43 -0.18 13.74
C VAL A 217 27.45 0.16 14.83
N GLU A 218 28.65 -0.41 14.76
CA GLU A 218 29.71 -0.09 15.72
C GLU A 218 30.06 1.40 15.76
N ARG A 219 30.18 2.05 14.60
CA ARG A 219 30.43 3.49 14.50
C ARG A 219 29.29 4.30 15.11
N PHE A 220 28.05 3.89 14.86
CA PHE A 220 26.86 4.53 15.43
C PHE A 220 26.82 4.40 16.96
N LEU A 221 27.14 3.21 17.49
CA LEU A 221 27.15 2.95 18.93
C LEU A 221 28.31 3.63 19.68
N ASN A 222 29.40 3.96 19.00
CA ASN A 222 30.51 4.69 19.61
C ASN A 222 30.09 6.04 20.21
N TYR A 223 29.10 6.72 19.62
CA TYR A 223 28.56 7.95 20.22
C TYR A 223 28.01 7.70 21.63
N TRP A 224 27.19 6.66 21.80
CA TRP A 224 26.64 6.30 23.10
C TRP A 224 27.74 5.84 24.07
N ARG A 225 28.72 5.05 23.61
CA ARG A 225 29.85 4.59 24.46
C ARG A 225 30.65 5.75 25.04
N VAL A 226 30.84 6.83 24.29
CA VAL A 226 31.63 7.99 24.73
C VAL A 226 30.80 8.97 25.57
N THR A 227 29.53 9.19 25.22
CA THR A 227 28.70 10.26 25.82
C THR A 227 27.73 9.75 26.88
N GLY A 228 27.34 8.48 26.81
CA GLY A 228 26.21 7.92 27.56
C GLY A 228 24.85 8.46 27.13
N HIS A 229 24.76 9.20 26.02
CA HIS A 229 23.51 9.77 25.51
C HIS A 229 22.97 8.92 24.36
N GLN A 230 21.64 8.85 24.25
CA GLN A 230 20.97 8.12 23.17
C GLN A 230 21.19 8.80 21.81
N ARG A 231 21.04 8.03 20.74
CA ARG A 231 21.33 8.47 19.37
C ARG A 231 20.33 7.91 18.38
N LEU A 232 20.08 8.67 17.32
CA LEU A 232 19.21 8.33 16.19
C LEU A 232 19.95 8.52 14.86
N GLY A 233 19.70 7.63 13.90
CA GLY A 233 20.18 7.74 12.53
C GLY A 233 19.13 7.33 11.51
N PHE A 234 19.21 7.87 10.31
CA PHE A 234 18.48 7.40 9.13
C PHE A 234 19.31 6.36 8.39
N LEU A 235 18.65 5.27 7.99
CA LEU A 235 19.26 4.14 7.30
C LEU A 235 19.14 4.36 5.81
N TYR A 236 20.28 4.45 5.12
CA TYR A 236 20.34 4.54 3.67
C TYR A 236 20.82 3.21 3.09
N GLY A 237 20.12 2.74 2.07
CA GLY A 237 20.31 1.40 1.55
C GLY A 237 19.48 1.11 0.31
N ARG A 238 19.26 -0.17 0.06
CA ARG A 238 18.47 -0.68 -1.07
C ARG A 238 17.56 -1.81 -0.61
N TYR A 239 16.42 -1.94 -1.25
CA TYR A 239 15.54 -3.10 -1.08
C TYR A 239 15.91 -4.18 -2.08
N GLU A 240 16.08 -5.41 -1.62
CA GLU A 240 16.52 -6.54 -2.43
C GLU A 240 15.63 -7.77 -2.16
N PRO A 241 15.53 -8.72 -3.09
CA PRO A 241 14.87 -10.00 -2.82
C PRO A 241 15.51 -10.73 -1.63
N HIS A 242 14.68 -11.28 -0.76
CA HIS A 242 15.08 -12.11 0.37
C HIS A 242 14.58 -13.54 0.16
N LEU A 243 15.53 -14.48 0.06
CA LEU A 243 15.24 -15.85 -0.37
C LEU A 243 14.74 -16.78 0.75
N ASP A 244 14.95 -16.43 2.02
CA ASP A 244 14.53 -17.27 3.14
C ASP A 244 13.02 -17.16 3.42
N VAL A 245 12.36 -16.15 2.85
CA VAL A 245 10.91 -15.96 2.89
C VAL A 245 10.37 -15.97 1.46
N PRO A 246 9.30 -16.75 1.15
CA PRO A 246 8.71 -16.75 -0.19
C PRO A 246 8.34 -15.34 -0.66
N LEU A 247 8.91 -14.91 -1.80
CA LEU A 247 8.76 -13.56 -2.34
C LEU A 247 9.08 -12.46 -1.32
N GLY A 248 10.06 -12.69 -0.46
CA GLY A 248 10.43 -11.79 0.62
C GLY A 248 11.24 -10.60 0.14
N ILE A 249 11.22 -9.52 0.93
CA ILE A 249 12.05 -8.34 0.70
C ILE A 249 12.98 -8.15 1.90
N LYS A 250 14.27 -7.88 1.65
CA LYS A 250 15.20 -7.39 2.67
C LYS A 250 15.59 -5.94 2.39
N ALA A 251 15.78 -5.14 3.43
CA ALA A 251 16.45 -3.84 3.30
C ALA A 251 17.94 -4.02 3.64
N THR A 252 18.81 -3.83 2.65
CA THR A 252 20.26 -3.87 2.83
C THR A 252 20.75 -2.45 3.10
N VAL A 253 21.18 -2.19 4.33
CA VAL A 253 21.67 -0.90 4.81
C VAL A 253 23.15 -0.75 4.48
N VAL A 254 23.48 0.34 3.80
CA VAL A 254 24.83 0.67 3.32
C VAL A 254 25.43 1.84 4.12
N ALA A 255 24.59 2.74 4.62
CA ALA A 255 25.03 3.88 5.40
C ALA A 255 24.02 4.24 6.51
N VAL A 256 24.53 4.81 7.60
CA VAL A 256 23.73 5.45 8.64
C VAL A 256 24.06 6.93 8.64
N TYR A 257 23.06 7.76 8.35
CA TYR A 257 23.15 9.21 8.38
C TYR A 257 22.60 9.73 9.71
N GLU A 258 23.40 10.46 10.47
CA GLU A 258 23.00 11.02 11.75
C GLU A 258 22.57 12.49 11.57
N PRO A 259 21.25 12.79 11.56
CA PRO A 259 20.78 14.17 11.41
C PRO A 259 21.15 15.02 12.64
N PRO A 260 21.11 16.37 12.53
CA PRO A 260 21.18 17.27 13.67
C PRO A 260 20.16 16.87 14.76
N GLN A 261 20.65 16.63 15.98
CA GLN A 261 19.82 16.14 17.08
C GLN A 261 20.43 16.49 18.45
N GLU A 262 19.56 16.64 19.45
CA GLU A 262 19.90 16.76 20.87
C GLU A 262 19.59 15.41 21.55
N GLY A 263 20.62 14.71 22.00
CA GLY A 263 20.47 13.45 22.74
C GLY A 263 20.79 13.64 24.23
N THR A 264 19.94 13.11 25.10
CA THR A 264 20.17 12.93 26.54
C THR A 264 20.24 11.43 26.87
N ARG A 265 20.28 11.06 28.15
CA ARG A 265 20.29 9.66 28.59
C ARG A 265 18.97 8.93 28.31
N ASP A 266 17.88 9.67 28.18
CA ASP A 266 16.49 9.20 28.21
C ASP A 266 15.63 9.79 27.08
N HIS A 267 16.16 10.74 26.31
CA HIS A 267 15.42 11.43 25.26
C HIS A 267 16.29 11.75 24.05
N ILE A 268 15.66 11.79 22.87
CA ILE A 268 16.26 12.25 21.62
C ILE A 268 15.31 13.26 20.99
N LYS A 269 15.82 14.43 20.63
CA LYS A 269 15.08 15.46 19.92
C LYS A 269 15.77 15.76 18.59
N LEU A 270 15.06 15.50 17.49
CA LEU A 270 15.51 15.87 16.16
C LEU A 270 15.45 17.40 15.98
N LEU A 271 16.48 17.95 15.35
CA LEU A 271 16.55 19.35 14.97
C LEU A 271 16.32 19.49 13.45
N PRO A 272 15.96 20.70 12.95
CA PRO A 272 15.87 20.95 11.52
C PRO A 272 17.18 20.59 10.81
N ASP A 273 17.08 19.81 9.75
CA ASP A 273 18.24 19.38 8.97
C ASP A 273 18.31 20.12 7.63
N PRO A 274 19.15 21.17 7.50
CA PRO A 274 19.28 21.91 6.25
C PRO A 274 19.99 21.12 5.14
N ARG A 275 20.58 19.94 5.44
CA ARG A 275 21.32 19.13 4.47
C ARG A 275 20.54 17.89 4.02
N LYS A 276 19.34 17.66 4.54
CA LYS A 276 18.54 16.46 4.23
C LYS A 276 18.36 16.25 2.73
N ASP A 277 17.96 17.29 2.01
CA ASP A 277 17.72 17.21 0.57
C ASP A 277 19.00 16.89 -0.21
N LEU A 278 20.14 17.47 0.19
CA LEU A 278 21.44 17.18 -0.41
C LEU A 278 21.87 15.73 -0.17
N VAL A 279 21.63 15.21 1.04
CA VAL A 279 21.95 13.82 1.39
C VAL A 279 21.08 12.86 0.57
N ASP A 280 19.80 13.17 0.40
CA ASP A 280 18.89 12.37 -0.43
C ASP A 280 19.29 12.39 -1.90
N GLU A 281 19.74 13.53 -2.43
CA GLU A 281 20.23 13.65 -3.81
C GLU A 281 21.50 12.82 -4.02
N ILE A 282 22.46 12.88 -3.09
CA ILE A 282 23.67 12.05 -3.13
C ILE A 282 23.31 10.57 -3.04
N ALA A 283 22.43 10.19 -2.12
CA ALA A 283 21.97 8.82 -1.96
C ALA A 283 21.34 8.31 -3.26
N LYS A 284 20.44 9.10 -3.86
CA LYS A 284 19.81 8.76 -5.14
C LYS A 284 20.83 8.60 -6.27
N GLY A 285 21.85 9.47 -6.34
CA GLY A 285 22.95 9.36 -7.31
C GLY A 285 23.78 8.08 -7.16
N LEU A 286 23.80 7.50 -5.95
CA LEU A 286 24.45 6.22 -5.64
C LEU A 286 23.50 5.01 -5.73
N GLY A 287 22.24 5.20 -6.16
CA GLY A 287 21.22 4.16 -6.20
C GLY A 287 20.73 3.72 -4.81
N LEU A 288 20.90 4.57 -3.79
CA LEU A 288 20.44 4.35 -2.43
C LEU A 288 19.18 5.17 -2.15
N THR A 289 18.37 4.67 -1.22
CA THR A 289 17.20 5.37 -0.69
C THR A 289 17.19 5.30 0.84
N CYS A 290 16.42 6.17 1.48
CA CYS A 290 16.19 6.10 2.92
C CYS A 290 15.25 4.91 3.21
N VAL A 291 15.82 3.81 3.70
CA VAL A 291 15.09 2.54 3.93
C VAL A 291 14.48 2.44 5.31
N GLY A 292 14.90 3.29 6.25
CA GLY A 292 14.41 3.24 7.62
C GLY A 292 15.11 4.19 8.56
N TRP A 293 14.93 3.95 9.85
CA TRP A 293 15.62 4.67 10.93
C TRP A 293 16.07 3.70 12.01
N ILE A 294 17.11 4.10 12.73
CA ILE A 294 17.69 3.39 13.86
C ILE A 294 17.79 4.34 15.05
N PHE A 295 17.50 3.85 16.25
CA PHE A 295 17.78 4.58 17.48
C PHE A 295 18.23 3.67 18.61
N THR A 296 18.92 4.24 19.59
CA THR A 296 19.39 3.51 20.76
C THR A 296 18.45 3.67 21.95
N ASP A 297 18.26 2.58 22.69
CA ASP A 297 17.72 2.56 24.05
C ASP A 297 18.63 1.69 24.92
N LEU A 298 19.79 2.27 25.22
CA LEU A 298 20.87 1.59 25.94
C LEU A 298 21.08 2.25 27.30
N VAL A 299 20.95 1.45 28.36
CA VAL A 299 21.23 1.87 29.73
C VAL A 299 22.32 0.96 30.27
N PRO A 300 23.45 1.50 30.79
CA PRO A 300 24.53 0.67 31.32
C PRO A 300 24.02 -0.12 32.53
N LEU A 301 24.33 -1.41 32.56
CA LEU A 301 24.15 -2.25 33.74
C LEU A 301 25.37 -2.13 34.66
N ASP A 302 26.56 -2.25 34.07
CA ASP A 302 27.84 -2.02 34.72
C ASP A 302 28.75 -1.25 33.75
N ALA A 303 29.13 -0.03 34.13
CA ALA A 303 29.95 0.87 33.31
C ALA A 303 31.35 0.32 33.00
N ASN A 304 31.85 -0.63 33.82
CA ASN A 304 33.20 -1.18 33.65
C ASN A 304 33.25 -2.38 32.70
N ASN A 305 32.13 -3.08 32.52
CA ASN A 305 32.07 -4.34 31.75
C ASN A 305 31.37 -4.18 30.39
N GLY A 306 30.92 -2.97 30.04
CA GLY A 306 30.24 -2.70 28.77
C GLY A 306 28.87 -3.37 28.62
N THR A 307 28.30 -3.87 29.72
CA THR A 307 27.01 -4.54 29.74
C THR A 307 25.86 -3.54 29.81
N VAL A 308 24.75 -3.88 29.19
CA VAL A 308 23.55 -3.03 29.07
C VAL A 308 22.32 -3.75 29.64
N ARG A 309 21.38 -2.99 30.19
CA ARG A 309 20.17 -3.55 30.81
C ARG A 309 19.24 -4.15 29.75
N TYR A 310 18.67 -5.32 30.06
CA TYR A 310 17.60 -5.93 29.25
C TYR A 310 16.24 -5.26 29.52
N LEU A 311 15.95 -4.15 28.83
CA LEU A 311 14.76 -3.33 29.10
C LEU A 311 13.52 -3.76 28.33
N ARG A 312 13.69 -4.30 27.11
CA ARG A 312 12.60 -4.53 26.16
C ARG A 312 12.31 -6.02 25.99
N HIS A 313 11.26 -6.51 26.66
CA HIS A 313 10.87 -7.92 26.62
C HIS A 313 9.37 -8.10 26.90
N ALA A 314 8.90 -9.35 26.85
CA ALA A 314 7.48 -9.69 27.03
C ALA A 314 6.87 -9.28 28.38
N GLY A 315 7.71 -8.99 29.39
CA GLY A 315 7.26 -8.53 30.71
C GLY A 315 7.20 -7.00 30.83
N THR A 316 7.65 -6.26 29.82
CA THR A 316 7.66 -4.80 29.78
C THR A 316 6.95 -4.32 28.51
N TYR A 317 7.71 -3.89 27.51
CA TYR A 317 7.25 -3.44 26.21
C TYR A 317 8.36 -3.65 25.17
N PHE A 318 7.99 -3.70 23.89
CA PHE A 318 8.97 -3.73 22.79
C PHE A 318 9.13 -2.34 22.14
N LEU A 319 8.02 -1.60 22.04
CA LEU A 319 7.95 -0.24 21.51
C LEU A 319 7.12 0.63 22.45
N SER A 320 7.58 1.84 22.71
CA SER A 320 6.79 2.84 23.45
C SER A 320 5.76 3.50 22.54
N ALA A 321 4.70 4.07 23.12
CA ALA A 321 3.67 4.75 22.32
C ALA A 321 4.23 5.92 21.49
N HIS A 322 5.22 6.64 22.03
CA HIS A 322 5.88 7.75 21.32
C HIS A 322 6.70 7.26 20.13
N GLU A 323 7.40 6.14 20.28
CA GLU A 323 8.14 5.49 19.19
C GLU A 323 7.20 4.99 18.09
N VAL A 324 6.06 4.41 18.46
CA VAL A 324 5.03 3.98 17.48
C VAL A 324 4.48 5.17 16.69
N ILE A 325 4.18 6.29 17.35
CA ILE A 325 3.69 7.50 16.67
C ILE A 325 4.78 8.06 15.73
N THR A 326 6.03 8.05 16.17
CA THR A 326 7.18 8.52 15.37
C THR A 326 7.40 7.63 14.15
N ALA A 327 7.39 6.30 14.34
CA ALA A 327 7.50 5.34 13.25
C ALA A 327 6.36 5.50 12.23
N ALA A 328 5.11 5.64 12.69
CA ALA A 328 3.96 5.87 11.82
C ALA A 328 4.07 7.17 11.03
N HIS A 329 4.57 8.25 11.64
CA HIS A 329 4.84 9.50 10.94
C HIS A 329 5.92 9.34 9.86
N LEU A 330 7.03 8.68 10.18
CA LEU A 330 8.11 8.43 9.22
C LEU A 330 7.65 7.52 8.07
N GLN A 331 6.88 6.48 8.35
CA GLN A 331 6.27 5.62 7.32
C GLN A 331 5.31 6.40 6.42
N HIS A 332 4.53 7.34 6.96
CA HIS A 332 3.67 8.21 6.17
C HIS A 332 4.45 9.11 5.20
N LEU A 333 5.64 9.57 5.60
CA LEU A 333 6.53 10.37 4.76
C LEU A 333 7.23 9.54 3.67
N HIS A 334 7.28 8.21 3.81
CA HIS A 334 7.94 7.29 2.88
C HIS A 334 6.92 6.24 2.37
N PRO A 335 5.88 6.65 1.61
CA PRO A 335 4.86 5.74 1.13
C PRO A 335 5.42 4.74 0.13
N ASN A 336 4.90 3.52 0.15
CA ASN A 336 5.24 2.48 -0.82
C ASN A 336 4.36 2.60 -2.08
N PRO A 337 4.93 2.84 -3.27
CA PRO A 337 4.17 2.84 -4.52
C PRO A 337 3.49 1.49 -4.76
N CYS A 338 2.21 1.49 -5.17
CA CYS A 338 1.47 0.27 -5.40
C CYS A 338 0.34 0.46 -6.41
N ARG A 339 0.40 -0.25 -7.53
CA ARG A 339 -0.60 -0.16 -8.61
C ARG A 339 -1.98 -0.75 -8.25
N LEU A 340 -2.05 -1.56 -7.19
CA LEU A 340 -3.31 -2.18 -6.75
C LEU A 340 -4.12 -1.22 -5.86
N SER A 341 -3.51 -0.15 -5.35
CA SER A 341 -4.19 0.90 -4.60
C SER A 341 -4.78 1.97 -5.52
N PRO A 342 -5.99 2.49 -5.23
CA PRO A 342 -6.55 3.64 -5.94
C PRO A 342 -5.74 4.93 -5.76
N GLU A 343 -5.04 5.08 -4.63
CA GLU A 343 -4.16 6.24 -4.36
C GLU A 343 -2.78 6.09 -5.02
N GLY A 344 -2.50 4.95 -5.66
CA GLY A 344 -1.20 4.64 -6.25
C GLY A 344 -0.11 4.31 -5.23
N ARG A 345 -0.46 4.20 -3.95
CA ARG A 345 0.43 3.85 -2.84
C ARG A 345 -0.30 3.00 -1.80
N PHE A 346 0.41 2.12 -1.09
CA PHE A 346 -0.16 1.31 -0.02
C PHE A 346 0.88 0.89 1.01
N GLY A 347 0.70 1.34 2.25
CA GLY A 347 1.65 1.14 3.34
C GLY A 347 3.03 1.76 3.08
N SER A 348 4.07 1.19 3.69
CA SER A 348 5.44 1.69 3.60
C SER A 348 6.45 0.55 3.78
N LYS A 349 7.56 0.58 3.03
CA LYS A 349 8.72 -0.30 3.26
C LYS A 349 9.67 0.25 4.33
N PHE A 350 9.41 1.43 4.89
CA PHE A 350 10.31 2.12 5.81
C PHE A 350 10.37 1.40 7.17
N VAL A 351 11.55 0.87 7.49
CA VAL A 351 11.77 0.01 8.66
C VAL A 351 12.16 0.79 9.90
N THR A 352 11.81 0.25 11.07
CA THR A 352 12.28 0.76 12.37
C THR A 352 13.25 -0.24 13.02
N VAL A 353 14.43 0.24 13.41
CA VAL A 353 15.47 -0.55 14.10
C VAL A 353 15.77 0.05 15.48
N ILE A 354 15.88 -0.79 16.50
CA ILE A 354 16.18 -0.34 17.87
C ILE A 354 17.38 -1.10 18.39
N VAL A 355 18.41 -0.39 18.82
CA VAL A 355 19.52 -1.00 19.54
C VAL A 355 19.23 -0.96 21.04
N THR A 356 19.15 -2.12 21.67
CA THR A 356 18.90 -2.25 23.12
C THR A 356 19.63 -3.47 23.70
N GLY A 357 19.57 -3.67 25.01
CA GLY A 357 20.16 -4.85 25.64
C GLY A 357 19.38 -6.13 25.34
N ASP A 358 20.08 -7.24 25.11
CA ASP A 358 19.49 -8.58 25.01
C ASP A 358 19.38 -9.26 26.38
N GLN A 359 18.86 -10.50 26.39
CA GLN A 359 18.76 -11.34 27.59
C GLN A 359 20.11 -11.67 28.25
N ASN A 360 21.23 -11.52 27.53
CA ASN A 360 22.58 -11.72 28.02
C ASN A 360 23.25 -10.40 28.45
N ASN A 361 22.49 -9.29 28.48
CA ASN A 361 22.98 -7.94 28.77
C ASN A 361 24.04 -7.43 27.77
N GLN A 362 24.00 -7.93 26.54
CA GLN A 362 24.81 -7.45 25.42
C GLN A 362 24.00 -6.47 24.57
N ALA A 363 24.67 -5.49 23.98
CA ALA A 363 24.02 -4.62 23.00
C ALA A 363 23.64 -5.47 21.78
N SER A 364 22.36 -5.44 21.42
CA SER A 364 21.81 -6.15 20.28
C SER A 364 20.81 -5.27 19.55
N ASP A 365 20.68 -5.52 18.26
CA ASP A 365 19.64 -4.90 17.47
C ASP A 365 18.35 -5.73 17.66
N LEU A 366 17.33 -5.13 18.28
CA LEU A 366 15.98 -5.68 18.27
C LEU A 366 15.27 -5.23 16.99
N PHE A 367 14.58 -6.18 16.35
CA PHE A 367 14.00 -6.09 15.00
C PHE A 367 12.51 -6.50 15.06
N PHE A 368 11.52 -6.01 14.29
CA PHE A 368 11.30 -4.99 13.23
C PHE A 368 9.81 -4.58 13.33
N VAL A 369 9.43 -3.39 12.85
CA VAL A 369 8.07 -3.11 12.33
C VAL A 369 8.18 -2.55 10.92
#